data_AF-A0A5C6GI93-F1
#
_entry.id   AF-A0A5C6GI93-F1
#
_cell.length_a   1.000
_cell.length_b   1.000
_cell.length_c   1.000
_cell.angle_alpha   90.00
_cell.angle_beta   90.00
_cell.angle_gamma   90.00
#
_symmetry.space_group_name_H-M   'P 1'
#
loop_
_entity.id
_entity.type
_entity.pdbx_description
1 polymer ?
#
loop_
_entity_poly.entity_id
_entity_poly.type
_entity_poly.pdbx_seq_one_letter_code
_entity_poly.pdbx_strand_id
1 'polypeptide(L)'
;MFRKTWRSCLCPEGDFLKVMHRDNVELVTDVIDSITGNSVLLRSGRKLDADLIITAAGLYFQVMSGIAPKVNGVRLLPGSHYTWRGTMLESLPNIGCVLGYVLQSWAPGAEAIAKLLVRVIKSMEEKKAIKVMPVLKHTKNMPRKLAVDMNSNYFVKAADRLSKITGEDPWYGRTHWIRDLWSVFVWGWTRDWSLSE
;
A
#
# COMPACT_ATOMS: atom_id res chain seq x y z
N MET A 1 26.67 18.64 -3.59
CA MET A 1 26.19 17.46 -4.36
C MET A 1 25.05 16.80 -3.57
N PHE A 2 23.79 17.15 -3.85
CA PHE A 2 22.62 16.64 -3.11
C PHE A 2 22.29 15.20 -3.51
N ARG A 3 22.88 14.21 -2.84
CA ARG A 3 22.56 12.78 -3.02
C ARG A 3 21.43 12.36 -2.07
N LYS A 4 20.20 12.77 -2.40
CA LYS A 4 18.88 12.19 -2.05
C LYS A 4 17.84 13.30 -2.14
N THR A 5 17.22 13.43 -3.30
CA THR A 5 16.10 14.35 -3.52
C THR A 5 14.89 13.89 -2.71
N TRP A 6 14.39 14.80 -1.87
CA TRP A 6 13.14 14.66 -1.14
C TRP A 6 12.00 14.43 -2.11
N ARG A 7 11.21 13.37 -1.89
CA ARG A 7 10.01 13.06 -2.67
C ARG A 7 8.85 13.93 -2.17
N SER A 8 8.92 15.24 -2.41
CA SER A 8 7.72 16.09 -2.24
C SER A 8 6.79 15.82 -3.42
N CYS A 9 5.57 15.37 -3.12
CA CYS A 9 4.60 15.00 -4.15
C CYS A 9 4.08 16.19 -4.95
N LEU A 10 4.21 17.41 -4.42
CA LEU A 10 4.02 18.67 -5.12
C LEU A 10 4.50 19.80 -4.19
N CYS A 11 5.31 20.72 -4.69
CA CYS A 11 5.69 21.94 -3.96
C CYS A 11 5.27 23.13 -4.82
N PRO A 12 3.98 23.49 -4.84
CA PRO A 12 3.49 24.62 -5.62
C PRO A 12 4.27 25.87 -5.25
N GLU A 13 4.76 26.61 -6.24
CA GLU A 13 5.54 27.85 -6.07
C GLU A 13 6.89 27.70 -5.33
N GLY A 14 7.32 26.48 -4.99
CA GLY A 14 8.58 26.24 -4.30
C GLY A 14 8.61 26.81 -2.87
N ASP A 15 7.46 27.05 -2.25
CA ASP A 15 7.31 27.66 -0.93
C ASP A 15 8.16 26.97 0.16
N PHE A 16 8.15 25.64 0.20
CA PHE A 16 8.97 24.84 1.12
C PHE A 16 10.47 25.08 0.90
N LEU A 17 10.91 25.17 -0.37
CA LEU A 17 12.30 25.41 -0.71
C LEU A 17 12.73 26.84 -0.34
N LYS A 18 11.85 27.82 -0.57
CA LYS A 18 12.06 29.23 -0.20
C LYS A 18 12.24 29.40 1.31
N VAL A 19 11.48 28.66 2.13
CA VAL A 19 11.59 28.71 3.60
C VAL A 19 12.96 28.22 4.07
N MET A 20 13.58 27.25 3.39
CA MET A 20 14.90 26.72 3.78
C MET A 20 16.05 27.72 3.60
N HIS A 21 15.83 28.85 2.91
CA HIS A 21 16.82 29.91 2.73
C HIS A 21 16.75 31.01 3.79
N ARG A 22 15.82 30.93 4.75
CA ARG A 22 15.70 31.92 5.81
C ARG A 22 16.76 31.69 6.88
N ASP A 23 17.26 32.77 7.48
CA ASP A 23 18.30 32.72 8.52
C ASP A 23 17.87 31.98 9.79
N ASN A 24 16.55 31.82 10.00
CA ASN A 24 15.97 31.12 11.15
C ASN A 24 15.69 29.63 10.90
N VAL A 25 16.20 29.06 9.81
CA VAL A 25 16.04 27.65 9.47
C VAL A 25 17.40 26.99 9.35
N GLU A 26 17.56 25.87 10.05
CA GLU A 26 18.77 25.04 9.93
C GLU A 26 18.41 23.65 9.39
N LEU A 27 19.09 23.24 8.31
CA LEU A 27 18.99 21.88 7.78
C LEU A 27 20.15 21.02 8.29
N VAL A 28 19.85 20.11 9.21
CA VAL A 28 20.84 19.18 9.76
C VAL A 28 20.69 17.80 9.12
N THR A 29 21.76 17.30 8.49
CA THR A 29 21.81 15.95 7.92
C THR A 29 22.67 15.05 8.79
N ASP A 30 22.04 14.25 9.66
CA ASP A 30 22.71 13.33 10.58
C ASP A 30 21.76 12.20 11.04
N VAL A 31 22.26 11.26 11.84
CA VAL A 31 21.48 10.22 12.50
C VAL A 31 21.19 10.65 13.94
N ILE A 32 19.91 10.68 14.29
CA ILE A 32 19.46 10.90 15.67
C ILE A 32 19.90 9.69 16.51
N ASP A 33 20.63 9.95 17.60
CA ASP A 33 21.02 8.94 18.58
C ASP A 33 19.94 8.79 19.67
N SER A 34 19.59 9.90 20.32
CA SER A 34 18.56 9.93 21.36
C SER A 34 17.90 11.31 21.44
N ILE A 35 16.69 11.32 22.01
CA ILE A 35 15.97 12.55 22.34
C ILE A 35 15.92 12.65 23.86
N THR A 36 16.40 13.76 24.41
CA THR A 36 16.46 13.98 25.86
C THR A 36 15.75 15.29 26.20
N GLY A 37 14.56 15.18 26.80
CA GLY A 37 13.71 16.32 27.16
C GLY A 37 13.57 17.31 25.99
N ASN A 38 14.27 18.43 26.12
CA ASN A 38 14.24 19.56 25.19
C ASN A 38 15.41 19.55 24.19
N SER A 39 15.93 18.36 23.84
CA SER A 39 17.05 18.29 22.90
C SER A 39 17.13 16.99 22.11
N VAL A 40 17.75 17.09 20.93
CA VAL A 40 18.05 15.97 20.03
C VAL A 40 19.57 15.79 20.01
N LEU A 41 20.04 14.63 20.48
CA LEU A 41 21.45 14.24 20.39
C LEU A 41 21.67 13.48 19.08
N LEU A 42 22.63 13.93 18.30
CA LEU A 42 23.03 13.28 17.05
C LEU A 42 24.21 12.34 17.30
N ARG A 43 24.38 11.32 16.45
CA ARG A 43 25.51 10.39 16.53
C ARG A 43 26.87 11.05 16.31
N SER A 44 26.91 12.22 15.66
CA SER A 44 28.11 13.05 15.59
C SER A 44 28.54 13.66 16.93
N GLY A 45 27.70 13.54 17.97
CA GLY A 45 27.89 14.17 19.28
C GLY A 45 27.28 15.58 19.35
N ARG A 46 26.77 16.13 18.24
CA ARG A 46 26.10 17.42 18.24
C ARG A 46 24.75 17.33 18.98
N LYS A 47 24.50 18.30 19.87
CA LYS A 47 23.22 18.50 20.55
C LYS A 47 22.45 19.64 19.89
N LEU A 48 21.18 19.41 19.60
CA LEU A 48 20.24 20.41 19.10
C LEU A 48 19.22 20.69 20.20
N ASP A 49 19.24 21.88 20.78
CA ASP A 49 18.24 22.29 21.76
C ASP A 49 16.95 22.71 21.02
N ALA A 50 15.79 22.30 21.56
CA ALA A 50 14.49 22.57 20.98
C ALA A 50 13.42 22.67 22.08
N ASP A 51 12.63 23.74 22.04
CA ASP A 51 11.47 23.90 22.92
C ASP A 51 10.29 23.00 22.52
N LEU A 52 10.20 22.67 21.22
CA LEU A 52 9.16 21.80 20.66
C LEU A 52 9.75 20.86 19.61
N ILE A 53 9.39 19.58 19.72
CA ILE A 53 9.78 18.55 18.77
C ILE A 53 8.53 18.04 18.05
N ILE A 54 8.48 18.21 16.73
CA ILE A 54 7.38 17.73 15.88
C ILE A 54 7.85 16.50 15.09
N THR A 55 7.26 15.33 15.37
CA THR A 55 7.64 14.09 14.70
C THR A 55 6.91 13.92 13.37
N ALA A 56 7.53 14.35 12.27
CA ALA A 56 7.08 14.05 10.91
C ALA A 56 7.59 12.66 10.42
N ALA A 57 7.60 11.65 11.31
CA ALA A 57 8.29 10.36 11.14
C ALA A 57 7.62 9.37 10.15
N GLY A 58 6.65 9.83 9.37
CA GLY A 58 5.98 9.04 8.35
C GLY A 58 4.84 8.16 8.89
N LEU A 59 4.67 6.98 8.30
CA LEU A 59 3.48 6.14 8.46
C LEU A 59 3.86 4.74 8.97
N TYR A 60 2.96 4.12 9.74
CA TYR A 60 2.98 2.68 10.00
C TYR A 60 1.95 2.00 9.08
N PHE A 61 2.43 1.17 8.15
CA PHE A 61 1.55 0.53 7.18
C PHE A 61 0.80 -0.65 7.79
N GLN A 62 -0.53 -0.61 7.72
CA GLN A 62 -1.41 -1.62 8.31
C GLN A 62 -2.36 -2.16 7.25
N VAL A 63 -2.29 -3.47 7.02
CA VAL A 63 -3.12 -4.18 6.04
C VAL A 63 -4.46 -4.54 6.69
N MET A 64 -5.58 -4.34 5.97
CA MET A 64 -6.93 -4.63 6.45
C MET A 64 -7.28 -4.01 7.80
N SER A 65 -6.76 -2.81 8.09
CA SER A 65 -6.92 -2.16 9.41
C SER A 65 -6.45 -3.02 10.59
N GLY A 66 -5.54 -3.98 10.37
CA GLY A 66 -5.00 -4.86 11.42
C GLY A 66 -5.91 -6.01 11.82
N ILE A 67 -7.05 -6.17 11.14
CA ILE A 67 -7.93 -7.31 11.32
C ILE A 67 -7.17 -8.58 10.93
N ALA A 68 -7.35 -9.63 11.73
CA ALA A 68 -6.80 -10.96 11.49
C ALA A 68 -7.94 -11.91 11.06
N PRO A 69 -8.35 -11.89 9.77
CA PRO A 69 -9.44 -12.73 9.31
C PRO A 69 -9.12 -14.22 9.53
N LYS A 70 -10.18 -15.00 9.78
CA LYS A 70 -10.11 -16.46 9.84
C LYS A 70 -11.07 -17.05 8.82
N VAL A 71 -10.61 -18.06 8.09
CA VAL A 71 -11.44 -18.85 7.17
C VAL A 71 -11.39 -20.29 7.64
N ASN A 72 -12.54 -20.90 7.93
CA ASN A 72 -12.64 -22.25 8.49
C ASN A 72 -11.76 -22.44 9.75
N GLY A 73 -11.72 -21.44 10.63
CA GLY A 73 -10.92 -21.46 11.86
C GLY A 73 -9.43 -21.15 11.68
N VAL A 74 -8.92 -21.11 10.45
CA VAL A 74 -7.51 -20.85 10.14
C VAL A 74 -7.28 -19.36 9.93
N ARG A 75 -6.30 -18.79 10.65
CA ARG A 75 -5.91 -17.38 10.48
C ARG A 75 -5.28 -17.16 9.11
N LEU A 76 -5.79 -16.17 8.39
CA LEU A 76 -5.28 -15.77 7.09
C LEU A 76 -4.33 -14.59 7.27
N LEU A 77 -3.07 -14.79 6.88
CA LEU A 77 -2.00 -13.78 7.01
C LEU A 77 -1.77 -13.12 5.65
N PRO A 78 -2.12 -11.84 5.44
CA PRO A 78 -2.06 -11.23 4.12
C PRO A 78 -0.72 -11.37 3.40
N GLY A 79 0.40 -11.29 4.12
CA GLY A 79 1.73 -11.47 3.53
C GLY A 79 2.06 -12.86 2.99
N SER A 80 1.27 -13.88 3.32
CA SER A 80 1.40 -15.22 2.76
C SER A 80 0.59 -15.42 1.48
N HIS A 81 -0.38 -14.53 1.23
CA HIS A 81 -1.39 -14.66 0.18
C HIS A 81 -1.20 -13.66 -0.95
N TYR A 82 -1.80 -13.97 -2.10
CA TYR A 82 -1.77 -13.13 -3.27
C TYR A 82 -2.96 -12.18 -3.34
N THR A 83 -2.75 -10.98 -3.88
CA THR A 83 -3.86 -10.05 -4.12
C THR A 83 -4.33 -10.12 -5.56
N TRP A 84 -5.63 -10.33 -5.72
CA TRP A 84 -6.36 -10.29 -6.97
C TRP A 84 -6.73 -8.84 -7.31
N ARG A 85 -6.24 -8.36 -8.46
CA ARG A 85 -6.44 -7.00 -9.03
C ARG A 85 -6.22 -5.86 -8.04
N GLY A 86 -5.30 -6.04 -7.10
CA GLY A 86 -5.04 -5.07 -6.04
C GLY A 86 -6.20 -4.81 -5.07
N THR A 87 -7.26 -5.64 -5.06
CA THR A 87 -8.47 -5.40 -4.27
C THR A 87 -8.85 -6.54 -3.33
N MET A 88 -8.87 -7.79 -3.81
CA MET A 88 -9.33 -8.93 -3.02
C MET A 88 -8.15 -9.83 -2.68
N LEU A 89 -8.17 -10.41 -1.49
CA LEU A 89 -7.11 -11.30 -1.04
C LEU A 89 -7.49 -12.75 -1.40
N GLU A 90 -6.52 -13.49 -1.92
CA GLU A 90 -6.65 -14.93 -2.18
C GLU A 90 -7.17 -15.66 -0.95
N SER A 91 -8.09 -16.60 -1.17
CA SER A 91 -8.67 -17.45 -0.12
C SER A 91 -9.46 -16.70 0.96
N LEU A 92 -9.72 -15.39 0.79
CA LEU A 92 -10.56 -14.61 1.69
C LEU A 92 -11.93 -14.32 1.03
N PRO A 93 -13.02 -14.94 1.52
CA PRO A 93 -14.34 -14.75 0.90
C PRO A 93 -14.95 -13.39 1.23
N ASN A 94 -15.69 -12.84 0.28
CA ASN A 94 -16.59 -11.68 0.46
C ASN A 94 -15.93 -10.41 1.04
N ILE A 95 -14.61 -10.26 0.92
CA ILE A 95 -13.88 -9.08 1.40
C ILE A 95 -13.10 -8.45 0.24
N GLY A 96 -13.41 -7.17 0.00
CA GLY A 96 -12.64 -6.27 -0.86
C GLY A 96 -11.92 -5.22 -0.03
N CYS A 97 -10.69 -4.88 -0.43
CA CYS A 97 -9.85 -3.87 0.19
C CYS A 97 -9.53 -2.77 -0.81
N VAL A 98 -9.72 -1.52 -0.40
CA VAL A 98 -9.35 -0.37 -1.22
C VAL A 98 -7.91 0.01 -0.95
N LEU A 99 -7.01 -0.38 -1.85
CA LEU A 99 -5.62 0.05 -1.85
C LEU A 99 -5.41 0.97 -3.06
N GLY A 100 -5.11 2.25 -2.80
CA GLY A 100 -4.83 3.23 -3.83
C GLY A 100 -3.42 3.11 -4.39
N TYR A 101 -3.12 3.99 -5.34
CA TYR A 101 -1.79 4.04 -5.95
C TYR A 101 -0.78 4.65 -4.99
N VAL A 102 0.44 4.12 -5.04
CA VAL A 102 1.55 4.68 -4.25
C VAL A 102 2.25 5.81 -4.98
N LEU A 103 2.20 5.81 -6.32
CA LEU A 103 2.85 6.80 -7.19
C LEU A 103 1.88 7.78 -7.85
N GLN A 104 0.57 7.59 -7.67
CA GLN A 104 -0.47 8.45 -8.24
C GLN A 104 -1.48 8.82 -7.17
N SER A 105 -2.40 9.72 -7.50
CA SER A 105 -3.49 10.08 -6.60
C SER A 105 -4.27 8.86 -6.12
N TRP A 106 -4.60 8.82 -4.83
CA TRP A 106 -5.37 7.74 -4.23
C TRP A 106 -6.80 7.67 -4.76
N ALA A 107 -7.40 8.82 -5.08
CA ALA A 107 -8.83 8.92 -5.39
C ALA A 107 -9.24 8.18 -6.67
N PRO A 108 -8.56 8.32 -7.83
CA PRO A 108 -8.87 7.53 -9.02
C PRO A 108 -8.70 6.03 -8.80
N GLY A 109 -7.74 5.65 -7.94
CA GLY A 109 -7.53 4.27 -7.53
C GLY A 109 -8.73 3.73 -6.76
N ALA A 110 -9.20 4.48 -5.76
CA ALA A 110 -10.37 4.12 -4.97
C ALA A 110 -11.63 3.98 -5.84
N GLU A 111 -11.85 4.89 -6.77
CA GLU A 111 -12.98 4.83 -7.71
C GLU A 111 -12.96 3.55 -8.55
N ALA A 112 -11.81 3.20 -9.15
CA ALA A 112 -11.69 2.00 -9.96
C ALA A 112 -11.93 0.71 -9.14
N ILE A 113 -11.48 0.65 -7.87
CA ILE A 113 -11.80 -0.48 -6.99
C ILE A 113 -13.28 -0.51 -6.64
N ALA A 114 -13.88 0.64 -6.31
CA ALA A 114 -15.29 0.69 -5.98
C ALA A 114 -16.16 0.15 -7.14
N LYS A 115 -15.87 0.60 -8.37
CA LYS A 115 -16.52 0.07 -9.58
C LYS A 115 -16.30 -1.43 -9.77
N LEU A 116 -15.09 -1.92 -9.48
CA LEU A 116 -14.76 -3.34 -9.54
C LEU A 116 -15.57 -4.16 -8.51
N LEU A 117 -15.64 -3.71 -7.27
CA LEU A 117 -16.38 -4.39 -6.20
C LEU A 117 -17.90 -4.38 -6.43
N VAL A 118 -18.47 -3.27 -6.90
CA VAL A 118 -19.89 -3.21 -7.27
C VAL A 118 -20.23 -4.24 -8.34
N ARG A 119 -19.34 -4.44 -9.32
CA ARG A 119 -19.54 -5.48 -10.35
C ARG A 119 -19.47 -6.88 -9.78
N VAL A 120 -18.52 -7.15 -8.87
CA VAL A 120 -18.45 -8.45 -8.17
C VAL A 120 -19.76 -8.73 -7.43
N ILE A 121 -20.29 -7.74 -6.69
CA ILE A 121 -21.55 -7.86 -5.95
C ILE A 121 -22.71 -8.15 -6.91
N LYS A 122 -22.86 -7.40 -8.00
CA LYS A 122 -23.90 -7.66 -9.02
C LYS A 122 -23.81 -9.07 -9.60
N SER A 123 -22.60 -9.55 -9.89
CA SER A 123 -22.41 -10.91 -10.39
C SER A 123 -22.75 -11.99 -9.34
N MET A 124 -22.58 -11.70 -8.05
CA MET A 124 -23.06 -12.59 -6.99
C MET A 124 -24.58 -12.63 -6.97
N GLU A 125 -25.26 -11.48 -7.07
CA GLU A 125 -26.72 -11.36 -7.12
C GLU A 125 -27.31 -12.12 -8.32
N GLU A 126 -26.77 -11.89 -9.52
CA GLU A 126 -27.20 -12.57 -10.76
C GLU A 126 -27.09 -14.10 -10.67
N LYS A 127 -26.03 -14.59 -10.01
CA LYS A 127 -25.76 -16.03 -9.87
C LYS A 127 -26.32 -16.62 -8.58
N LYS A 128 -27.00 -15.84 -7.75
CA LYS A 128 -27.48 -16.22 -6.41
C LYS A 128 -26.36 -16.80 -5.53
N ALA A 129 -25.12 -16.36 -5.72
CA ALA A 129 -23.97 -16.84 -4.96
C ALA A 129 -23.86 -16.10 -3.63
N ILE A 130 -23.71 -16.84 -2.53
CA ILE A 130 -23.49 -16.24 -1.19
C ILE A 130 -22.00 -16.00 -0.92
N LYS A 131 -21.12 -16.67 -1.66
CA LYS A 131 -19.67 -16.66 -1.44
C LYS A 131 -18.92 -16.42 -2.74
N VAL A 132 -18.05 -15.44 -2.70
CA VAL A 132 -17.13 -15.10 -3.80
C VAL A 132 -15.71 -14.98 -3.25
N MET A 133 -14.78 -15.69 -3.86
CA MET A 133 -13.40 -15.75 -3.39
C MET A 133 -12.44 -16.01 -4.56
N PRO A 134 -11.37 -15.21 -4.72
CA PRO A 134 -10.36 -15.46 -5.71
C PRO A 134 -9.47 -16.64 -5.27
N VAL A 135 -9.19 -17.56 -6.19
CA VAL A 135 -8.38 -18.76 -5.93
C VAL A 135 -7.21 -18.79 -6.89
N LEU A 136 -5.99 -18.91 -6.35
CA LEU A 136 -4.78 -19.06 -7.14
C LEU A 136 -4.25 -20.49 -6.99
N LYS A 137 -3.92 -21.14 -8.11
CA LYS A 137 -3.25 -22.45 -8.07
C LYS A 137 -1.76 -22.24 -7.84
N HIS A 138 -1.27 -22.52 -6.63
CA HIS A 138 0.15 -22.40 -6.32
C HIS A 138 1.01 -23.38 -7.14
N THR A 139 2.11 -22.87 -7.70
CA THR A 139 3.16 -23.65 -8.36
C THR A 139 4.51 -23.37 -7.69
N LYS A 140 5.45 -24.32 -7.76
CA LYS A 140 6.73 -24.28 -7.01
C LYS A 140 7.59 -23.05 -7.34
N ASN A 141 7.45 -22.49 -8.54
CA ASN A 141 8.26 -21.37 -9.04
C ASN A 141 7.46 -20.08 -9.24
N MET A 142 6.33 -19.94 -8.53
CA MET A 142 5.48 -18.76 -8.66
C MET A 142 6.20 -17.50 -8.14
N PRO A 143 6.19 -16.37 -8.89
CA PRO A 143 6.79 -15.14 -8.42
C PRO A 143 6.13 -14.66 -7.12
N ARG A 144 6.94 -14.18 -6.17
CA ARG A 144 6.50 -13.59 -4.89
C ARG A 144 6.99 -12.16 -4.79
N LYS A 145 6.45 -11.27 -5.62
CA LYS A 145 6.79 -9.84 -5.58
C LYS A 145 5.93 -9.14 -4.53
N LEU A 146 6.43 -8.04 -3.97
CA LEU A 146 5.61 -7.17 -3.14
C LEU A 146 4.60 -6.43 -4.02
N ALA A 147 3.38 -6.24 -3.52
CA ALA A 147 2.35 -5.47 -4.22
C ALA A 147 2.75 -4.00 -4.45
N VAL A 148 3.68 -3.50 -3.64
CA VAL A 148 4.25 -2.15 -3.72
C VAL A 148 5.76 -2.25 -3.79
N ASP A 149 6.35 -1.68 -4.85
CA ASP A 149 7.79 -1.62 -5.05
C ASP A 149 8.34 -0.26 -4.56
N MET A 150 8.77 -0.20 -3.30
CA MET A 150 9.25 1.04 -2.68
C MET A 150 10.31 0.81 -1.61
N ASN A 151 11.38 1.62 -1.64
CA ASN A 151 12.52 1.54 -0.73
C ASN A 151 12.35 2.31 0.61
N SER A 152 11.16 2.85 0.89
CA SER A 152 10.94 3.58 2.14
C SER A 152 10.93 2.63 3.33
N ASN A 153 11.53 3.04 4.46
CA ASN A 153 11.66 2.18 5.66
C ASN A 153 10.31 1.63 6.17
N TYR A 154 9.21 2.36 6.02
CA TYR A 154 7.89 1.89 6.44
C TYR A 154 7.35 0.75 5.55
N PHE A 155 7.68 0.72 4.26
CA PHE A 155 7.35 -0.40 3.37
C PHE A 155 8.25 -1.60 3.64
N VAL A 156 9.56 -1.39 3.86
CA VAL A 156 10.49 -2.46 4.24
C VAL A 156 10.04 -3.14 5.53
N LYS A 157 9.69 -2.36 6.57
CA LYS A 157 9.15 -2.89 7.83
C LYS A 157 7.80 -3.59 7.68
N ALA A 158 7.05 -3.31 6.63
CA ALA A 158 5.74 -3.89 6.36
C ALA A 158 5.77 -5.03 5.33
N ALA A 159 6.93 -5.36 4.75
CA ALA A 159 7.07 -6.32 3.64
C ALA A 159 6.45 -7.70 3.93
N ASP A 160 6.56 -8.16 5.17
CA ASP A 160 6.00 -9.45 5.62
C ASP A 160 4.49 -9.41 5.85
N ARG A 161 3.91 -8.22 5.93
CA ARG A 161 2.47 -7.99 6.11
C ARG A 161 1.76 -7.69 4.80
N LEU A 162 2.51 -7.20 3.81
CA LEU A 162 2.00 -6.89 2.48
C LEU A 162 1.75 -8.16 1.66
N SER A 163 0.56 -8.23 1.07
CA SER A 163 0.20 -9.27 0.12
C SER A 163 1.19 -9.37 -1.04
N LYS A 164 1.35 -10.58 -1.56
CA LYS A 164 2.21 -10.87 -2.70
C LYS A 164 1.46 -10.70 -4.01
N ILE A 165 2.21 -10.53 -5.08
CA ILE A 165 1.70 -10.48 -6.46
C ILE A 165 2.57 -11.38 -7.34
N THR A 166 1.99 -11.95 -8.39
CA THR A 166 2.76 -12.63 -9.43
C THR A 166 3.30 -11.61 -10.44
N GLY A 167 2.56 -10.52 -10.65
CA GLY A 167 2.83 -9.50 -11.66
C GLY A 167 2.12 -9.74 -12.98
N GLU A 168 1.37 -10.84 -13.09
CA GLU A 168 0.55 -11.20 -14.25
C GLU A 168 -0.93 -10.97 -13.94
N ASP A 169 -1.77 -10.80 -14.97
CA ASP A 169 -3.21 -10.71 -14.76
C ASP A 169 -3.79 -12.06 -14.29
N PRO A 170 -4.74 -12.09 -13.32
CA PRO A 170 -5.30 -10.96 -12.56
C PRO A 170 -4.56 -10.64 -11.24
N TRP A 171 -3.37 -11.19 -10.99
CA TRP A 171 -2.62 -11.16 -9.72
C TRP A 171 -1.49 -10.12 -9.72
N TYR A 172 -1.86 -8.84 -9.88
CA TYR A 172 -0.93 -7.72 -9.99
C TYR A 172 -1.14 -6.66 -8.90
N GLY A 173 -0.08 -5.88 -8.65
CA GLY A 173 -0.12 -4.66 -7.84
C GLY A 173 -0.50 -3.46 -8.70
N ARG A 174 -1.21 -2.49 -8.11
CA ARG A 174 -1.80 -1.38 -8.85
C ARG A 174 -0.77 -0.31 -9.18
N THR A 175 -0.55 -0.06 -10.47
CA THR A 175 0.42 0.95 -10.93
C THR A 175 -0.20 2.02 -11.80
N HIS A 176 -1.25 1.71 -12.58
CA HIS A 176 -1.81 2.63 -13.56
C HIS A 176 -3.34 2.64 -13.55
N TRP A 177 -3.91 3.84 -13.40
CA TRP A 177 -5.36 4.05 -13.43
C TRP A 177 -6.04 3.58 -14.71
N ILE A 178 -5.43 3.87 -15.87
CA ILE A 178 -5.99 3.47 -17.17
C ILE A 178 -6.10 1.94 -17.28
N ARG A 179 -5.06 1.20 -16.85
CA ARG A 179 -5.08 -0.28 -16.85
C ARG A 179 -6.23 -0.80 -16.00
N ASP A 180 -6.37 -0.28 -14.78
CA ASP A 180 -7.41 -0.74 -13.86
C ASP A 180 -8.81 -0.45 -14.40
N LEU A 181 -9.00 0.75 -14.98
CA LEU A 181 -10.27 1.14 -15.60
C LEU A 181 -10.60 0.26 -16.81
N TRP A 182 -9.63 0.01 -17.71
CA TRP A 182 -9.78 -0.94 -18.81
C TRP A 182 -10.10 -2.35 -18.32
N SER A 183 -9.46 -2.77 -17.23
CA SER A 183 -9.71 -4.08 -16.62
C SER A 183 -11.14 -4.21 -16.09
N VAL A 184 -11.74 -3.09 -15.65
CA VAL A 184 -13.15 -2.99 -15.27
C VAL A 184 -14.05 -3.00 -16.51
N PHE A 185 -13.66 -2.47 -17.67
CA PHE A 185 -14.58 -2.41 -18.81
C PHE A 185 -14.53 -3.63 -19.75
N VAL A 186 -13.37 -4.28 -19.92
CA VAL A 186 -13.13 -5.16 -21.09
C VAL A 186 -12.95 -6.64 -20.77
N TRP A 187 -12.50 -6.99 -19.56
CA TRP A 187 -12.10 -8.37 -19.28
C TRP A 187 -13.24 -9.26 -18.80
N GLY A 188 -13.41 -10.43 -19.44
CA GLY A 188 -14.34 -11.48 -19.01
C GLY A 188 -14.04 -11.99 -17.60
N TRP A 189 -15.08 -11.99 -16.76
CA TRP A 189 -14.98 -11.98 -15.29
C TRP A 189 -14.88 -13.35 -14.62
N THR A 190 -14.98 -14.45 -15.38
CA THR A 190 -15.42 -15.74 -14.85
C THR A 190 -14.36 -16.82 -14.68
N ARG A 191 -13.10 -16.61 -15.10
CA ARG A 191 -12.11 -17.71 -15.14
C ARG A 191 -11.46 -18.10 -13.81
N ASP A 192 -11.43 -17.23 -12.80
CA ASP A 192 -10.57 -17.43 -11.61
C ASP A 192 -11.33 -17.45 -10.25
N TRP A 193 -12.65 -17.67 -10.27
CA TRP A 193 -13.47 -17.64 -9.05
C TRP A 193 -13.91 -19.03 -8.61
N SER A 194 -13.87 -19.25 -7.30
CA SER A 194 -14.76 -20.22 -6.67
C SER A 194 -16.03 -19.48 -6.25
N LEU A 195 -17.12 -19.75 -6.97
CA LEU A 195 -18.47 -19.38 -6.56
C LEU A 195 -19.08 -20.63 -5.92
N SER A 196 -19.60 -20.49 -4.70
CA SER A 196 -20.48 -21.51 -4.13
C SER A 196 -21.83 -20.88 -3.81
N GLU A 197 -22.88 -21.68 -4.01
CA GLU A 197 -24.16 -21.49 -3.35
C GLU A 197 -24.03 -21.57 -1.82
#